data_AF-A0AAX3BEL7-F1
#
_entry.id   AF-A0AAX3BEL7-F1
#
_cell.length_a   1.000
_cell.length_b   1.000
_cell.length_c   1.000
_cell.angle_alpha   90.00
_cell.angle_beta   90.00
_cell.angle_gamma   90.00
#
_symmetry.space_group_name_H-M   'P 1'
#
loop_
_entity.id
_entity.type
_entity.pdbx_description
1 polymer ?
#
loop_
_entity_poly.entity_id
_entity_poly.type
_entity_poly.pdbx_seq_one_letter_code
_entity_poly.pdbx_strand_id
1 'polypeptide(L)'
;MRKDIPSLKELLALFYQAPHVRGILVFRGMEYEGMVFKRDIERHLDETHLSVLDLVQRLSVPQMEEFLLSKDPSPHTKIPVLFLETGEMTLISYKEFRWHFHPDEFSFSRVEGVVRSMDYPVVVTNLFKKVLYQNQAAFSFFSRDLLGKNIFTALKEWAIEEKDGFFLVYSDKGRYSLFMSRSQGSDGEFFVFLFFPFGGTTAG
;
A
#
# COMPACT_ATOMS: atom_id res chain seq x y z
N MET A 1 -7.21 19.42 1.26
CA MET A 1 -8.48 19.43 2.02
C MET A 1 -8.63 18.06 2.67
N ARG A 2 -8.80 17.96 3.99
CA ARG A 2 -9.27 16.71 4.61
C ARG A 2 -10.70 16.49 4.14
N LYS A 3 -11.00 15.33 3.57
CA LYS A 3 -12.38 14.94 3.34
C LYS A 3 -12.92 14.44 4.68
N ASP A 4 -14.16 14.78 5.00
CA ASP A 4 -14.82 14.21 6.17
C ASP A 4 -14.92 12.69 6.02
N ILE A 5 -14.93 11.98 7.15
CA ILE A 5 -15.11 10.53 7.15
C ILE A 5 -16.44 10.20 6.43
N PRO A 6 -16.45 9.27 5.46
CA PRO A 6 -17.66 8.93 4.71
C PRO A 6 -18.80 8.49 5.61
N SER A 7 -20.02 8.86 5.25
CA SER A 7 -21.24 8.40 5.90
C SER A 7 -21.44 6.89 5.73
N LEU A 8 -22.22 6.27 6.62
CA LEU A 8 -22.58 4.85 6.52
C LEU A 8 -23.28 4.51 5.18
N LYS A 9 -24.05 5.45 4.62
CA LYS A 9 -24.68 5.30 3.30
C LYS A 9 -23.65 5.26 2.16
N GLU A 10 -22.63 6.10 2.22
CA GLU A 10 -21.53 6.09 1.25
C GLU A 10 -20.70 4.80 1.35
N LEU A 11 -20.43 4.33 2.57
CA LEU A 11 -19.75 3.05 2.79
C LEU A 11 -20.58 1.87 2.26
N LEU A 12 -21.90 1.87 2.51
CA LEU A 12 -22.80 0.83 2.00
C LEU A 12 -22.76 0.75 0.46
N ALA A 13 -22.61 1.90 -0.21
CA ALA A 13 -22.57 1.96 -1.67
C ALA A 13 -21.36 1.19 -2.27
N LEU A 14 -20.26 1.02 -1.54
CA LEU A 14 -19.11 0.26 -1.99
C LEU A 14 -19.43 -1.24 -2.20
N PHE A 15 -20.36 -1.79 -1.42
CA PHE A 15 -20.73 -3.20 -1.54
C PHE A 15 -21.52 -3.51 -2.82
N TYR A 16 -22.13 -2.52 -3.47
CA TYR A 16 -22.70 -2.72 -4.81
C TYR A 16 -21.60 -2.94 -5.87
N GLN A 17 -20.41 -2.37 -5.65
CA GLN A 17 -19.25 -2.56 -6.52
C GLN A 17 -18.40 -3.77 -6.12
N ALA A 18 -18.55 -4.25 -4.88
CA ALA A 18 -17.85 -5.39 -4.30
C ALA A 18 -18.83 -6.40 -3.67
N PRO A 19 -19.73 -7.02 -4.46
CA PRO A 19 -20.84 -7.85 -3.95
C PRO A 19 -20.40 -9.16 -3.28
N HIS A 20 -19.13 -9.53 -3.41
CA HIS A 20 -18.56 -10.77 -2.87
C HIS A 20 -17.79 -10.56 -1.56
N VAL A 21 -17.85 -9.35 -1.02
CA VAL A 21 -17.12 -8.97 0.18
C VAL A 21 -18.11 -8.60 1.29
N ARG A 22 -17.80 -9.02 2.52
CA ARG A 22 -18.62 -8.86 3.72
C ARG A 22 -18.18 -7.69 4.61
N GLY A 23 -17.03 -7.08 4.32
CA GLY A 23 -16.54 -5.93 5.07
C GLY A 23 -15.66 -4.98 4.25
N ILE A 24 -15.38 -3.82 4.83
CA ILE A 24 -14.47 -2.79 4.32
C ILE A 24 -13.20 -2.86 5.15
N LEU A 25 -12.05 -2.97 4.49
CA LEU A 25 -10.76 -2.90 5.16
C LEU A 25 -10.48 -1.45 5.53
N VAL A 26 -10.10 -1.23 6.79
CA VAL A 26 -9.86 0.11 7.32
C VAL A 26 -8.38 0.28 7.59
N PHE A 27 -7.82 1.38 7.09
CA PHE A 27 -6.43 1.75 7.23
C PHE A 27 -6.29 3.10 7.93
N ARG A 28 -5.28 3.22 8.78
CA ARG A 28 -4.83 4.48 9.37
C ARG A 28 -3.45 4.79 8.81
N GLY A 29 -3.36 5.86 8.03
CA GLY A 29 -2.21 6.08 7.16
C GLY A 29 -2.12 4.94 6.14
N MET A 30 -1.04 4.15 6.22
CA MET A 30 -0.82 2.99 5.34
C MET A 30 -0.87 1.65 6.10
N GLU A 31 -1.24 1.68 7.37
CA GLU A 31 -1.29 0.50 8.24
C GLU A 31 -2.73 0.01 8.41
N TYR A 32 -2.90 -1.31 8.37
CA TYR A 32 -4.19 -1.95 8.57
C TYR A 32 -4.63 -1.79 10.03
N GLU A 33 -5.82 -1.22 10.24
CA GLU A 33 -6.40 -0.99 11.57
C GLU A 33 -7.46 -2.07 11.90
N GLY A 34 -8.25 -2.50 10.92
CA GLY A 34 -9.34 -3.45 11.16
C GLY A 34 -10.32 -3.54 9.99
N MET A 35 -11.49 -4.10 10.24
CA MET A 35 -12.55 -4.26 9.25
C MET A 35 -13.89 -3.75 9.78
N VAL A 36 -14.67 -3.09 8.93
CA VAL A 36 -16.07 -2.74 9.21
C VAL A 36 -16.96 -3.69 8.43
N PHE A 37 -17.83 -4.42 9.11
CA PHE A 37 -18.72 -5.39 8.45
C PHE A 37 -19.92 -4.69 7.79
N LYS A 38 -20.32 -5.20 6.63
CA LYS A 38 -21.53 -4.77 5.91
C LYS A 38 -22.77 -4.83 6.80
N ARG A 39 -22.94 -5.93 7.54
CA ARG A 39 -24.09 -6.13 8.42
C ARG A 39 -24.17 -5.09 9.53
N ASP A 40 -23.02 -4.59 10.00
CA ASP A 40 -22.95 -3.61 11.08
C ASP A 40 -23.34 -2.23 10.50
N ILE A 41 -22.84 -1.88 9.30
CA ILE A 41 -23.29 -0.69 8.55
C ILE A 41 -24.81 -0.71 8.31
N GLU A 42 -25.35 -1.84 7.84
CA GLU A 42 -26.79 -2.00 7.56
C GLU A 42 -27.66 -1.83 8.81
N ARG A 43 -27.19 -2.31 9.97
CA ARG A 43 -27.91 -2.21 11.25
C ARG A 43 -28.00 -0.79 11.78
N HIS A 44 -26.98 0.04 11.51
CA HIS A 44 -26.86 1.37 12.08
C HIS A 44 -27.10 2.49 11.07
N LEU A 45 -27.69 2.19 9.90
CA LEU A 45 -27.84 3.15 8.79
C LEU A 45 -28.60 4.45 9.17
N ASP A 46 -29.52 4.34 10.12
CA ASP A 46 -30.37 5.45 10.59
C ASP A 46 -29.82 6.13 11.85
N GLU A 47 -28.69 5.67 12.39
CA GLU A 47 -28.06 6.26 13.58
C GLU A 47 -27.18 7.45 13.18
N THR A 48 -27.55 8.65 13.66
CA THR A 48 -26.87 9.91 13.31
C THR A 48 -25.63 10.20 14.16
N HIS A 49 -25.45 9.48 15.26
CA HIS A 49 -24.36 9.71 16.23
C HIS A 49 -23.22 8.69 16.13
N LEU A 50 -23.39 7.64 15.33
CA LEU A 50 -22.43 6.55 15.23
C LEU A 50 -21.30 6.92 14.25
N SER A 51 -20.05 6.85 14.70
CA SER A 51 -18.89 7.00 13.83
C SER A 51 -18.52 5.67 13.18
N VAL A 52 -17.94 5.73 11.98
CA VAL A 52 -17.30 4.57 11.35
C VAL A 52 -16.24 3.95 12.28
N LEU A 53 -15.56 4.78 13.07
CA LEU A 53 -14.56 4.32 14.05
C LEU A 53 -15.15 3.39 15.11
N ASP A 54 -16.41 3.58 15.48
CA ASP A 54 -17.11 2.75 16.48
C ASP A 54 -17.44 1.35 15.91
N LEU A 55 -17.44 1.21 14.58
CA LEU A 55 -17.71 -0.04 13.88
C LEU A 55 -16.46 -0.83 13.50
N VAL A 56 -15.25 -0.28 13.72
CA VAL A 56 -14.00 -0.93 13.33
C VAL A 56 -13.74 -2.12 14.24
N GLN A 57 -13.80 -3.32 13.68
CA GLN A 57 -13.43 -4.54 14.37
C GLN A 57 -11.97 -4.87 14.08
N ARG A 58 -11.14 -4.88 15.13
CA ARG A 58 -9.72 -5.26 15.04
C ARG A 58 -9.60 -6.76 14.92
N LEU A 59 -9.27 -7.23 13.73
CA LEU A 59 -9.09 -8.65 13.43
C LEU A 59 -7.63 -8.92 13.10
N SER A 60 -7.13 -10.09 13.48
CA SER A 60 -5.86 -10.58 12.92
C SER A 60 -6.01 -10.87 11.43
N VAL A 61 -4.89 -10.91 10.70
CA VAL A 61 -4.89 -11.21 9.25
C VAL A 61 -5.63 -12.51 8.93
N PRO A 62 -5.40 -13.64 9.63
CA PRO A 62 -6.12 -14.88 9.34
C PRO A 62 -7.63 -14.78 9.56
N GLN A 63 -8.07 -14.10 10.63
CA GLN A 63 -9.50 -13.88 10.88
C GLN A 63 -10.12 -12.98 9.82
N MET A 64 -9.41 -11.93 9.42
CA MET A 64 -9.87 -11.04 8.37
C MET A 64 -10.02 -11.80 7.05
N GLU A 65 -9.05 -12.65 6.65
CA GLU A 65 -9.16 -13.50 5.46
C GLU A 65 -10.35 -14.47 5.52
N GLU A 66 -10.62 -15.06 6.68
CA GLU A 66 -11.76 -15.96 6.91
C GLU A 66 -13.11 -15.25 6.72
N PHE A 67 -13.24 -14.03 7.23
CA PHE A 67 -14.54 -13.35 7.29
C PHE A 67 -14.80 -12.36 6.14
N LEU A 68 -13.76 -11.88 5.46
CA LEU A 68 -13.86 -10.82 4.46
C LEU A 68 -14.69 -11.27 3.25
N LEU A 69 -14.54 -12.52 2.80
CA LEU A 69 -15.10 -13.00 1.54
C LEU A 69 -16.36 -13.84 1.77
N SER A 70 -17.33 -13.73 0.85
CA SER A 70 -18.56 -14.54 0.90
C SER A 70 -18.48 -15.83 0.11
N LYS A 71 -17.49 -15.97 -0.77
CA LYS A 71 -17.19 -17.12 -1.62
C LYS A 71 -15.72 -17.09 -2.05
N ASP A 72 -15.27 -18.12 -2.75
CA ASP A 72 -13.91 -18.16 -3.30
C ASP A 72 -13.64 -16.96 -4.23
N PRO A 73 -12.55 -16.21 -3.97
CA PRO A 73 -12.22 -15.01 -4.73
C PRO A 73 -11.52 -15.38 -6.06
N SER A 74 -11.86 -14.67 -7.13
CA SER A 74 -10.98 -14.54 -8.30
C SER A 74 -9.94 -13.43 -8.08
N PRO A 75 -8.81 -13.40 -8.81
CA PRO A 75 -7.80 -12.33 -8.71
C PRO A 75 -8.36 -10.91 -8.89
N HIS A 76 -9.44 -10.77 -9.65
CA HIS A 76 -10.11 -9.49 -9.94
C HIS A 76 -11.27 -9.18 -8.99
N THR A 77 -11.48 -9.99 -7.95
CA THR A 77 -12.48 -9.70 -6.91
C THR A 77 -12.13 -8.37 -6.27
N LYS A 78 -13.08 -7.42 -6.28
CA LYS A 78 -12.89 -6.09 -5.71
C LYS A 78 -13.10 -6.11 -4.21
N ILE A 79 -12.21 -5.47 -3.45
CA ILE A 79 -12.25 -5.34 -2.01
C ILE A 79 -12.28 -3.85 -1.65
N PRO A 80 -13.29 -3.39 -0.88
CA PRO A 80 -13.38 -2.00 -0.48
C PRO A 80 -12.40 -1.68 0.65
N VAL A 81 -11.80 -0.50 0.54
CA VAL A 81 -10.80 0.03 1.45
C VAL A 81 -11.17 1.45 1.86
N LEU A 82 -11.01 1.78 3.13
CA LEU A 82 -11.18 3.11 3.69
C LEU A 82 -9.89 3.58 4.37
N PHE A 83 -9.40 4.76 3.98
CA PHE A 83 -8.30 5.45 4.63
C PHE A 83 -8.85 6.50 5.62
N LEU A 84 -8.71 6.24 6.92
CA LEU A 84 -9.30 7.06 7.99
C LEU A 84 -8.79 8.50 8.02
N GLU A 85 -7.52 8.72 7.66
CA GLU A 85 -6.89 10.05 7.75
C GLU A 85 -7.36 11.00 6.66
N THR A 86 -7.71 10.46 5.49
CA THR A 86 -8.11 11.24 4.31
C THR A 86 -9.61 11.16 4.03
N GLY A 87 -10.32 10.17 4.60
CA GLY A 87 -11.69 9.84 4.24
C GLY A 87 -11.80 9.21 2.84
N GLU A 88 -10.68 8.83 2.23
CA GLU A 88 -10.66 8.25 0.89
C GLU A 88 -11.17 6.81 0.91
N MET A 89 -12.08 6.51 -0.02
CA MET A 89 -12.57 5.17 -0.27
C MET A 89 -12.10 4.71 -1.64
N THR A 90 -11.59 3.49 -1.73
CA THR A 90 -11.17 2.88 -3.00
C THR A 90 -11.53 1.40 -3.03
N LEU A 91 -11.39 0.80 -4.22
CA LEU A 91 -11.50 -0.64 -4.42
C LEU A 91 -10.15 -1.17 -4.87
N ILE A 92 -9.61 -2.14 -4.16
CA ILE A 92 -8.42 -2.89 -4.58
C ILE A 92 -8.83 -4.26 -5.12
N SER A 93 -7.99 -4.84 -5.96
CA SER A 93 -8.16 -6.24 -6.38
C SER A 93 -7.78 -7.21 -5.26
N TYR A 94 -8.27 -8.45 -5.34
CA TYR A 94 -7.86 -9.52 -4.43
C TYR A 94 -6.36 -9.78 -4.51
N LYS A 95 -5.76 -9.60 -5.68
CA LYS A 95 -4.32 -9.72 -5.85
C LYS A 95 -3.54 -8.64 -5.08
N GLU A 96 -3.98 -7.38 -5.13
CA GLU A 96 -3.40 -6.30 -4.33
C GLU A 96 -3.58 -6.52 -2.83
N PHE A 97 -4.73 -7.05 -2.44
CA PHE A 97 -4.99 -7.49 -1.07
C PHE A 97 -3.97 -8.54 -0.62
N ARG A 98 -3.76 -9.59 -1.42
CA ARG A 98 -2.78 -10.64 -1.12
C ARG A 98 -1.37 -10.07 -1.01
N TRP A 99 -0.93 -9.24 -1.95
CA TRP A 99 0.38 -8.60 -1.87
C TRP A 99 0.57 -7.70 -0.64
N HIS A 100 -0.51 -7.13 -0.09
CA HIS A 100 -0.40 -6.34 1.14
C HIS A 100 -0.16 -7.20 2.37
N PHE A 101 -0.82 -8.35 2.49
CA PHE A 101 -0.72 -9.20 3.68
C PHE A 101 0.31 -10.33 3.57
N HIS A 102 0.62 -10.74 2.34
CA HIS A 102 1.56 -11.79 1.95
C HIS A 102 2.46 -11.27 0.80
N PRO A 103 3.40 -10.35 1.10
CA PRO A 103 4.23 -9.70 0.09
C PRO A 103 5.12 -10.67 -0.69
N ASP A 104 5.40 -11.85 -0.13
CA ASP A 104 6.13 -12.96 -0.74
C ASP A 104 5.37 -13.61 -1.92
N GLU A 105 4.06 -13.43 -2.02
CA GLU A 105 3.25 -13.88 -3.16
C GLU A 105 3.39 -12.97 -4.39
N PHE A 106 4.10 -11.85 -4.27
CA PHE A 106 4.36 -10.96 -5.38
C PHE A 106 5.32 -11.60 -6.39
N SER A 107 4.82 -11.86 -7.61
CA SER A 107 5.65 -12.34 -8.71
C SER A 107 6.11 -11.18 -9.59
N PHE A 108 7.41 -10.90 -9.57
CA PHE A 108 8.04 -9.89 -10.43
C PHE A 108 8.60 -10.45 -11.75
N SER A 109 8.24 -11.70 -12.07
CA SER A 109 8.88 -12.56 -13.07
C SER A 109 9.14 -11.95 -14.46
N ARG A 110 8.26 -11.08 -14.97
CA ARG A 110 8.42 -10.52 -16.34
C ARG A 110 9.61 -9.59 -16.50
N VAL A 111 9.96 -8.85 -15.46
CA VAL A 111 11.03 -7.83 -15.48
C VAL A 111 12.10 -8.09 -14.42
N GLU A 112 11.95 -9.17 -13.65
CA GLU A 112 12.84 -9.54 -12.57
C GLU A 112 14.29 -9.66 -13.04
N GLY A 113 14.55 -10.29 -14.19
CA GLY A 113 15.91 -10.40 -14.73
C GLY A 113 16.56 -9.04 -14.97
N VAL A 114 15.80 -8.09 -15.52
CA VAL A 114 16.27 -6.72 -15.81
C VAL A 114 16.51 -5.94 -14.53
N VAL A 115 15.60 -6.05 -13.54
CA VAL A 115 15.70 -5.28 -12.29
C VAL A 115 16.73 -5.88 -11.32
N ARG A 116 16.93 -7.20 -11.35
CA ARG A 116 18.00 -7.86 -10.58
C ARG A 116 19.39 -7.43 -11.06
N SER A 117 19.57 -7.18 -12.36
CA SER A 117 20.85 -6.77 -12.95
C SER A 117 21.14 -5.27 -12.87
N MET A 118 20.24 -4.46 -12.29
CA MET A 118 20.48 -3.03 -12.13
C MET A 118 21.49 -2.76 -11.01
N ASP A 119 22.51 -1.95 -11.30
CA ASP A 119 23.57 -1.59 -10.35
C ASP A 119 23.15 -0.50 -9.34
N TYR A 120 21.94 0.05 -9.49
CA TYR A 120 21.37 1.04 -8.58
C TYR A 120 20.23 0.45 -7.75
N PRO A 121 19.98 0.98 -6.53
CA PRO A 121 18.89 0.53 -5.69
C PRO A 121 17.52 0.66 -6.36
N VAL A 122 16.78 -0.45 -6.37
CA VAL A 122 15.39 -0.51 -6.83
C VAL A 122 14.53 -1.16 -5.75
N VAL A 123 13.44 -0.48 -5.40
CA VAL A 123 12.41 -1.00 -4.48
C VAL A 123 11.05 -0.92 -5.18
N VAL A 124 10.27 -1.98 -5.09
CA VAL A 124 8.89 -2.03 -5.60
C VAL A 124 7.92 -2.13 -4.44
N THR A 125 6.87 -1.33 -4.45
CA THR A 125 5.84 -1.32 -3.40
C THR A 125 4.44 -1.45 -3.99
N ASN A 126 3.48 -1.92 -3.19
CA ASN A 126 2.06 -1.83 -3.55
C ASN A 126 1.51 -0.40 -3.38
N LEU A 127 0.19 -0.24 -3.60
CA LEU A 127 -0.57 0.99 -3.32
C LEU A 127 -0.30 1.57 -1.93
N PHE A 128 -0.26 0.70 -0.92
CA PHE A 128 -0.03 1.02 0.50
C PHE A 128 1.44 1.28 0.84
N LYS A 129 2.33 1.35 -0.16
CA LYS A 129 3.76 1.64 0.03
C LYS A 129 4.49 0.57 0.86
N LYS A 130 3.89 -0.62 0.96
CA LYS A 130 4.52 -1.82 1.50
C LYS A 130 5.42 -2.44 0.44
N VAL A 131 6.66 -2.73 0.80
CA VAL A 131 7.68 -3.27 -0.10
C VAL A 131 7.33 -4.71 -0.47
N LEU A 132 7.24 -4.96 -1.78
CA LEU A 132 6.99 -6.26 -2.39
C LEU A 132 8.26 -6.88 -2.97
N TYR A 133 9.24 -6.03 -3.32
CA TYR A 133 10.51 -6.47 -3.87
C TYR A 133 11.59 -5.42 -3.62
N GLN A 134 12.82 -5.88 -3.43
CA GLN A 134 14.03 -5.06 -3.45
C GLN A 134 15.16 -5.81 -4.14
N ASN A 135 15.97 -5.12 -4.95
CA ASN A 135 17.16 -5.73 -5.55
C ASN A 135 18.34 -5.75 -4.57
N GLN A 136 19.45 -6.40 -4.95
CA GLN A 136 20.64 -6.50 -4.10
C GLN A 136 21.25 -5.13 -3.78
N ALA A 137 21.26 -4.20 -4.75
CA ALA A 137 21.74 -2.84 -4.54
C ALA A 137 20.89 -2.11 -3.48
N ALA A 138 19.57 -2.31 -3.47
CA ALA A 138 18.67 -1.77 -2.44
C ALA A 138 18.93 -2.40 -1.07
N PHE A 139 19.10 -3.72 -0.97
CA PHE A 139 19.48 -4.36 0.29
C PHE A 139 20.76 -3.72 0.85
N SER A 140 21.79 -3.57 0.01
CA SER A 140 23.05 -2.92 0.38
C SER A 140 22.86 -1.45 0.73
N PHE A 141 21.98 -0.71 0.05
CA PHE A 141 21.72 0.71 0.28
C PHE A 141 20.98 0.98 1.59
N PHE A 142 19.99 0.17 1.94
CA PHE A 142 19.25 0.30 3.20
C PHE A 142 19.91 -0.46 4.37
N SER A 143 20.94 -1.27 4.12
CA SER A 143 21.60 -2.15 5.10
C SER A 143 20.65 -3.13 5.80
N ARG A 144 19.51 -3.48 5.19
CA ARG A 144 18.50 -4.37 5.77
C ARG A 144 17.52 -4.89 4.72
N ASP A 145 16.81 -5.94 5.09
CA ASP A 145 15.62 -6.39 4.36
C ASP A 145 14.43 -5.47 4.65
N LEU A 146 13.83 -4.92 3.60
CA LEU A 146 12.61 -4.11 3.67
C LEU A 146 11.35 -4.88 3.30
N LEU A 147 11.43 -6.13 2.86
CA LEU A 147 10.26 -6.89 2.42
C LEU A 147 9.13 -6.84 3.46
N GLY A 148 7.91 -6.49 3.02
CA GLY A 148 6.74 -6.34 3.88
C GLY A 148 6.71 -5.10 4.76
N LYS A 149 7.76 -4.27 4.78
CA LYS A 149 7.81 -3.00 5.52
C LYS A 149 7.30 -1.84 4.68
N ASN A 150 6.91 -0.75 5.33
CA ASN A 150 6.56 0.49 4.66
C ASN A 150 7.82 1.25 4.24
N ILE A 151 7.97 1.60 2.95
CA ILE A 151 9.15 2.32 2.44
C ILE A 151 9.31 3.70 3.08
N PHE A 152 8.21 4.38 3.42
CA PHE A 152 8.28 5.69 4.06
C PHE A 152 8.84 5.62 5.48
N THR A 153 8.71 4.48 6.17
CA THR A 153 9.38 4.29 7.47
C THR A 153 10.89 4.26 7.30
N ALA A 154 11.41 3.60 6.27
CA ALA A 154 12.84 3.59 5.97
C ALA A 154 13.35 4.97 5.52
N LEU A 155 12.57 5.67 4.70
CA LEU A 155 12.93 6.99 4.18
C LEU A 155 12.91 8.10 5.24
N LYS A 156 12.10 7.97 6.31
CA LYS A 156 12.06 8.92 7.43
C LYS A 156 13.37 9.01 8.22
N GLU A 157 14.24 8.00 8.12
CA GLU A 157 15.57 8.02 8.75
C GLU A 157 16.54 8.95 8.02
N TRP A 158 16.17 9.44 6.83
CA TRP A 158 17.01 10.27 5.98
C TRP A 158 16.40 11.65 5.77
N ALA A 159 17.27 12.62 5.49
CA ALA A 159 16.81 13.94 5.05
C ALA A 159 16.40 13.85 3.57
N ILE A 160 15.23 14.40 3.24
CA ILE A 160 14.69 14.44 1.88
C ILE A 160 14.36 15.88 1.52
N GLU A 161 14.90 16.34 0.39
CA GLU A 161 14.68 17.69 -0.15
C GLU A 161 14.03 17.57 -1.53
N GLU A 162 12.97 18.34 -1.78
CA GLU A 162 12.40 18.47 -3.11
C GLU A 162 13.11 19.60 -3.86
N LYS A 163 13.67 19.29 -5.03
CA LYS A 163 14.41 20.25 -5.86
C LYS A 163 14.07 20.05 -7.33
N ASP A 164 13.66 21.12 -8.01
CA ASP A 164 13.42 21.15 -9.46
C ASP A 164 12.60 19.95 -10.01
N GLY A 165 11.61 19.49 -9.25
CA GLY A 165 10.71 18.39 -9.63
C GLY A 165 11.25 16.97 -9.36
N PHE A 166 12.37 16.82 -8.63
CA PHE A 166 12.86 15.54 -8.14
C PHE A 166 13.15 15.58 -6.64
N PHE A 167 13.25 14.41 -6.01
CA PHE A 167 13.59 14.28 -4.59
C PHE A 167 15.09 13.96 -4.45
N LEU A 168 15.78 14.70 -3.58
CA LEU A 168 17.14 14.40 -3.13
C LEU A 168 17.08 13.73 -1.76
N VAL A 169 17.71 12.57 -1.67
CA VAL A 169 17.82 11.78 -0.44
C VAL A 169 19.26 11.85 0.04
N TYR A 170 19.43 12.26 1.29
CA TYR A 170 20.73 12.33 1.98
C TYR A 170 20.81 11.17 2.98
N SER A 171 21.62 10.16 2.64
CA SER A 171 21.93 9.05 3.55
C SER A 171 23.39 9.12 4.01
N ASP A 172 23.74 8.25 4.96
CA ASP A 172 25.12 7.99 5.38
C ASP A 172 26.03 7.53 4.21
N LYS A 173 25.44 6.98 3.15
CA LYS A 173 26.13 6.49 1.94
C LYS A 173 26.30 7.53 0.85
N GLY A 174 25.72 8.72 1.03
CA GLY A 174 25.86 9.83 0.09
C GLY A 174 24.53 10.46 -0.30
N ARG A 175 24.54 11.09 -1.48
CA ARG A 175 23.40 11.84 -2.02
C ARG A 175 22.83 11.09 -3.20
N TYR A 176 21.51 10.95 -3.23
CA TYR A 176 20.81 10.21 -4.25
C TYR A 176 19.60 10.98 -4.77
N SER A 177 19.38 10.96 -6.08
CA SER A 177 18.11 11.34 -6.66
C SER A 177 17.14 10.17 -6.55
N LEU A 178 16.00 10.41 -5.91
CA LEU A 178 14.90 9.48 -5.82
C LEU A 178 13.88 9.78 -6.92
N PHE A 179 13.65 8.78 -7.77
CA PHE A 179 12.58 8.77 -8.76
C PHE A 179 11.52 7.77 -8.33
N MET A 180 10.27 8.21 -8.37
CA MET A 180 9.11 7.37 -8.08
C MET A 180 8.26 7.28 -9.34
N SER A 181 8.11 6.06 -9.86
CA SER A 181 7.21 5.78 -10.99
C SER A 181 6.02 4.98 -10.53
N ARG A 182 4.82 5.37 -10.98
CA ARG A 182 3.58 4.64 -10.77
C ARG A 182 3.34 3.73 -11.96
N SER A 183 3.01 2.47 -11.71
CA SER A 183 2.63 1.52 -12.75
C SER A 183 1.28 0.87 -12.39
N GLN A 184 0.38 0.84 -13.36
CA GLN A 184 -0.93 0.23 -13.21
C GLN A 184 -1.04 -0.92 -14.21
N GLY A 185 -1.16 -2.14 -13.70
CA GLY A 185 -1.32 -3.36 -14.50
C GLY A 185 -2.72 -3.96 -14.37
N SER A 186 -2.95 -5.07 -15.07
CA SER A 186 -4.17 -5.90 -14.91
C SER A 186 -4.32 -6.50 -13.51
N ASP A 187 -3.20 -6.54 -12.80
CA ASP A 187 -3.01 -7.20 -11.51
C ASP A 187 -3.06 -6.24 -10.32
N GLY A 188 -3.17 -4.93 -10.59
CA GLY A 188 -3.18 -3.89 -9.57
C GLY A 188 -2.14 -2.81 -9.79
N GLU A 189 -2.05 -1.92 -8.80
CA GLU A 189 -1.14 -0.79 -8.80
C GLU A 189 0.11 -1.05 -7.96
N PHE A 190 1.27 -0.68 -8.51
CA PHE A 190 2.53 -0.70 -7.81
C PHE A 190 3.38 0.53 -8.13
N PHE A 191 4.36 0.79 -7.27
CA PHE A 191 5.27 1.91 -7.36
C PHE A 191 6.69 1.39 -7.42
N VAL A 192 7.51 1.99 -8.26
CA VAL A 192 8.94 1.68 -8.38
C VAL A 192 9.74 2.89 -7.91
N PHE A 193 10.56 2.67 -6.90
CA PHE A 193 11.48 3.64 -6.31
C PHE A 193 12.87 3.33 -6.85
N LEU A 194 13.47 4.31 -7.52
CA LEU A 194 14.82 4.23 -8.09
C LEU A 194 15.70 5.27 -7.41
N PHE A 195 16.88 4.86 -6.96
CA PHE A 195 17.84 5.76 -6.31
C PHE A 195 19.10 5.87 -7.16
N PHE A 196 19.33 7.02 -7.78
CA PHE A 196 20.55 7.26 -8.57
C PHE A 196 21.52 8.11 -7.78
N PRO A 197 22.82 7.80 -7.74
CA PRO A 197 23.82 8.67 -7.14
C PRO A 197 23.74 10.09 -7.74
N PHE A 198 23.62 11.10 -6.88
CA PHE A 198 23.55 12.49 -7.28
C PHE A 198 24.90 13.18 -7.04
N GLY A 199 25.56 13.60 -8.11
CA GLY A 199 26.80 14.38 -8.03
C GLY A 199 28.07 13.55 -7.81
N GLY A 200 28.18 12.37 -8.43
CA GLY A 200 29.45 11.64 -8.47
C GLY A 200 30.51 12.38 -9.27
N THR A 201 31.47 13.00 -8.59
CA THR A 201 32.84 13.06 -9.13
C THR A 201 33.39 11.65 -9.06
N THR A 202 33.69 11.05 -10.21
CA THR A 202 34.69 9.98 -10.28
C THR A 202 36.02 10.58 -9.85
N ALA A 203 36.40 10.40 -8.58
CA ALA A 203 37.77 10.55 -8.13
C ALA A 203 38.29 9.15 -7.79
N GLY A 204 39.20 8.65 -8.61
CA GLY A 204 39.81 7.32 -8.52
C GLY A 204 40.20 6.82 -9.89
#